data_AF-A0A1X7GE29-F1
#
_entry.id   AF-A0A1X7GE29-F1
#
_cell.length_a   1.000
_cell.length_b   1.000
_cell.length_c   1.000
_cell.angle_alpha   90.00
_cell.angle_beta   90.00
_cell.angle_gamma   90.00
#
_symmetry.space_group_name_H-M   'P 1'
#
loop_
_entity.id
_entity.type
_entity.pdbx_description
1 polymer ?
#
loop_
_entity_poly.entity_id
_entity_poly.type
_entity_poly.pdbx_seq_one_letter_code
_entity_poly.pdbx_strand_id
1 'polypeptide(L)'
;MRLRGLLIAPLLLVPAAASARDIAACAALYRQLNNTRQVIGNTAEMRRYAQQLSRQNSVIRQLRIEMRSAGCGTGSVITLGDADSEICQEIRDQLQQAEANRDAITDERNNARQLVQSSDERTAILAAIHSNSCIPSDVEEDQKERMKVQGIELPKEEPYSGITNLRTTPPEQPQAAAVQPNLPGPERPYDPNRKVRMVGPQFLPEENIDLAHPKSSGPQPQQ
;
A
#
# COMPACT_ATOMS: atom_id res chain seq x y z
N MET A 1 -37.75 71.26 23.09
CA MET A 1 -36.62 71.13 22.14
C MET A 1 -35.99 69.75 22.30
N ARG A 2 -35.51 69.18 21.20
CA ARG A 2 -35.20 67.78 20.94
C ARG A 2 -33.68 67.50 21.02
N LEU A 3 -33.33 66.22 21.31
CA LEU A 3 -32.06 65.50 21.05
C LEU A 3 -30.86 65.93 21.94
N ARG A 4 -29.96 65.06 22.42
CA ARG A 4 -29.45 63.77 21.88
C ARG A 4 -28.78 62.97 23.02
N GLY A 5 -29.13 61.69 23.14
CA GLY A 5 -28.33 60.72 23.89
C GLY A 5 -27.06 60.36 23.12
N LEU A 6 -25.93 60.31 23.82
CA LEU A 6 -24.66 59.81 23.31
C LEU A 6 -24.42 58.41 23.91
N LEU A 7 -24.75 57.39 23.12
CA LEU A 7 -24.32 56.01 23.33
C LEU A 7 -22.83 55.93 22.93
N ILE A 8 -21.95 55.72 23.90
CA ILE A 8 -20.55 55.37 23.65
C ILE A 8 -20.50 53.84 23.55
N ALA A 9 -20.37 53.33 22.33
CA ALA A 9 -20.13 51.91 22.06
C ALA A 9 -18.64 51.58 22.27
N PRO A 10 -18.26 50.54 23.02
CA PRO A 10 -16.88 50.09 23.06
C PRO A 10 -16.60 49.26 21.81
N LEU A 11 -15.66 49.75 20.99
CA LEU A 11 -15.12 49.03 19.85
C LEU A 11 -14.24 47.88 20.39
N LEU A 12 -14.80 46.67 20.49
CA LEU A 12 -14.04 45.45 20.76
C LEU A 12 -13.13 45.16 19.56
N LEU A 13 -11.86 45.54 19.68
CA LEU A 13 -10.80 45.14 18.75
C LEU A 13 -10.49 43.66 19.02
N VAL A 14 -11.23 42.75 18.38
CA VAL A 14 -10.89 41.33 18.35
C VAL A 14 -9.67 41.16 17.43
N PRO A 15 -8.52 40.66 17.92
CA PRO A 15 -7.45 40.29 17.01
C PRO A 15 -7.93 39.04 16.26
N ALA A 16 -8.33 39.22 15.01
CA ALA A 16 -8.36 38.12 14.07
C ALA A 16 -6.91 37.67 13.89
N ALA A 17 -6.45 36.74 14.71
CA ALA A 17 -5.29 35.93 14.38
C ALA A 17 -5.71 35.04 13.20
N ALA A 18 -5.76 35.64 12.01
CA ALA A 18 -5.52 34.89 10.79
C ALA A 18 -4.09 34.39 10.94
N SER A 19 -3.93 33.12 11.31
CA SER A 19 -2.64 32.45 11.23
C SER A 19 -2.21 32.59 9.78
N ALA A 20 -1.34 33.54 9.49
CA ALA A 20 -0.71 33.65 8.19
C ALA A 20 0.13 32.37 8.05
N ARG A 21 -0.42 31.39 7.33
CA ARG A 21 0.29 30.16 6.99
C ARG A 21 1.55 30.55 6.22
N ASP A 22 2.70 30.11 6.71
CA ASP A 22 3.95 30.32 5.99
C ASP A 22 4.05 29.26 4.88
N ILE A 23 3.73 29.69 3.66
CA ILE A 23 3.69 28.83 2.45
C ILE A 23 5.06 28.17 2.22
N ALA A 24 6.16 28.90 2.45
CA ALA A 24 7.51 28.38 2.25
C ALA A 24 7.87 27.33 3.31
N ALA A 25 7.48 27.55 4.57
CA ALA A 25 7.65 26.56 5.65
C ALA A 25 6.80 25.30 5.41
N CYS A 26 5.53 25.47 5.01
CA CYS A 26 4.65 24.36 4.68
C CYS A 26 5.21 23.54 3.50
N ALA A 27 5.67 24.20 2.43
CA ALA A 27 6.31 23.53 1.30
C ALA A 27 7.59 22.77 1.71
N ALA A 28 8.36 23.28 2.68
CA ALA A 28 9.52 22.58 3.22
C ALA A 28 9.13 21.31 4.00
N LEU A 29 8.10 21.38 4.85
CA LEU A 29 7.60 20.23 5.61
C LEU A 29 7.09 19.10 4.70
N TYR A 30 6.34 19.42 3.64
CA TYR A 30 5.89 18.41 2.67
C TYR A 30 7.03 17.81 1.87
N ARG A 31 8.04 18.60 1.48
CA ARG A 31 9.25 18.08 0.85
C ARG A 31 10.00 17.14 1.78
N GLN A 32 10.13 17.49 3.05
CA GLN A 32 10.75 16.65 4.07
C GLN A 32 9.96 15.34 4.23
N LEU A 33 8.62 15.40 4.30
CA LEU A 33 7.76 14.23 4.40
C LEU A 33 7.96 13.25 3.22
N ASN A 34 8.11 13.76 2.01
CA ASN A 34 8.34 12.94 0.81
C ASN A 34 9.75 12.35 0.76
N ASN A 35 10.72 13.03 1.38
CA ASN A 35 12.11 12.55 1.46
C ASN A 35 12.34 11.60 2.63
N THR A 36 11.49 11.60 3.67
CA THR A 36 11.62 10.64 4.77
C THR A 36 11.46 9.21 4.27
N ARG A 37 12.50 8.40 4.48
CA ARG A 37 12.49 6.98 4.11
C ARG A 37 11.42 6.26 4.93
N GLN A 38 10.35 5.84 4.27
CA GLN A 38 9.42 4.88 4.85
C GLN A 38 10.02 3.48 4.73
N VAL A 39 10.06 2.73 5.83
CA VAL A 39 10.42 1.30 5.79
C VAL A 39 9.25 0.54 5.16
N ILE A 40 9.19 0.56 3.83
CA ILE A 40 8.19 -0.18 3.05
C ILE A 40 8.75 -1.59 2.85
N GLY A 41 8.53 -2.47 3.81
CA GLY A 41 9.02 -3.84 3.68
C GLY A 41 8.72 -4.78 4.83
N ASN A 42 8.67 -6.05 4.47
CA ASN A 42 8.84 -7.20 5.35
C ASN A 42 10.22 -7.10 6.02
N THR A 43 10.28 -6.58 7.24
CA THR A 43 11.51 -6.59 8.05
C THR A 43 11.86 -8.02 8.49
N ALA A 44 13.11 -8.29 8.88
CA ALA A 44 13.51 -9.60 9.38
C ALA A 44 12.65 -10.05 10.59
N GLU A 45 12.31 -9.12 11.46
CA GLU A 45 11.40 -9.32 12.59
C GLU A 45 9.98 -9.73 12.15
N MET A 46 9.41 -9.03 11.15
CA MET A 46 8.09 -9.39 10.62
C MET A 46 8.05 -10.79 10.01
N ARG A 47 9.15 -11.20 9.37
CA ARG A 47 9.37 -12.55 8.84
C ARG A 47 9.37 -13.60 9.96
N ARG A 48 10.04 -13.31 11.07
CA ARG A 48 10.11 -14.18 12.26
C ARG A 48 8.73 -14.36 12.90
N TYR A 49 7.96 -13.29 13.10
CA TYR A 49 6.60 -13.39 13.62
C TYR A 49 5.68 -14.21 12.71
N ALA A 50 5.80 -14.05 11.39
CA ALA A 50 5.02 -14.85 10.43
C ALA A 50 5.31 -16.37 10.57
N GLN A 51 6.58 -16.73 10.73
CA GLN A 51 6.98 -18.12 10.96
C GLN A 51 6.46 -18.67 12.30
N GLN A 52 6.57 -17.90 13.39
CA GLN A 52 6.05 -18.29 14.70
C GLN A 52 4.53 -18.48 14.68
N LEU A 53 3.80 -17.55 14.07
CA LEU A 53 2.35 -17.63 13.94
C LEU A 53 1.91 -18.83 13.09
N SER A 54 2.64 -19.13 12.01
CA SER A 54 2.41 -20.33 11.20
C SER A 54 2.59 -21.62 12.01
N ARG A 55 3.63 -21.69 12.85
CA ARG A 55 3.85 -22.84 13.76
C ARG A 55 2.71 -22.97 14.76
N GLN A 56 2.31 -21.88 15.44
CA GLN A 56 1.20 -21.91 16.40
C GLN A 56 -0.13 -22.31 15.75
N ASN A 57 -0.43 -21.82 14.55
CA ASN A 57 -1.65 -22.21 13.83
C ASN A 57 -1.67 -23.71 13.48
N SER A 58 -0.51 -24.30 13.19
CA SER A 58 -0.40 -25.75 12.99
C SER A 58 -0.63 -26.53 14.28
N VAL A 59 -0.07 -26.08 15.41
CA VAL A 59 -0.30 -26.68 16.74
C VAL A 59 -1.77 -26.63 17.13
N ILE A 60 -2.42 -25.46 17.01
CA ILE A 60 -3.86 -25.30 17.29
C ILE A 60 -4.69 -26.25 16.41
N ARG A 61 -4.34 -26.39 15.13
CA ARG A 61 -5.03 -27.33 14.24
C ARG A 61 -4.84 -28.78 14.70
N GLN A 62 -3.64 -29.17 15.09
CA GLN A 62 -3.35 -30.52 15.59
C GLN A 62 -4.14 -30.82 16.86
N LEU A 63 -4.11 -29.92 17.86
CA LEU A 63 -4.88 -30.08 19.10
C LEU A 63 -6.39 -30.17 18.83
N ARG A 64 -6.93 -29.40 17.89
CA ARG A 64 -8.35 -29.51 17.50
C ARG A 64 -8.68 -30.83 16.79
N ILE A 65 -7.74 -31.42 16.06
CA ILE A 65 -7.90 -32.74 15.45
C ILE A 65 -7.85 -33.81 16.54
N GLU A 66 -6.87 -33.73 17.44
CA GLU A 66 -6.70 -34.64 18.57
C GLU A 66 -7.93 -34.64 19.49
N MET A 67 -8.43 -33.45 19.83
CA MET A 67 -9.66 -33.27 20.58
C MET A 67 -10.86 -33.93 19.87
N ARG A 68 -10.95 -33.85 18.54
CA ARG A 68 -12.00 -34.54 17.77
C ARG A 68 -11.80 -36.06 17.78
N SER A 69 -10.57 -36.56 17.63
CA SER A 69 -10.29 -38.00 17.60
C SER A 69 -10.45 -38.67 18.97
N ALA A 70 -10.17 -37.94 20.06
CA ALA A 70 -10.40 -38.39 21.43
C ALA A 70 -11.89 -38.36 21.83
N GLY A 71 -12.79 -37.93 20.94
CA GLY A 71 -14.22 -37.82 21.23
C GLY A 71 -14.58 -36.61 22.11
N CYS A 72 -13.64 -35.70 22.37
CA CYS A 72 -13.84 -34.45 23.11
C CYS A 72 -14.56 -33.41 22.23
N GLY A 73 -15.76 -33.73 21.72
CA GLY A 73 -16.55 -32.84 20.89
C GLY A 73 -17.23 -31.71 21.69
N THR A 74 -17.60 -30.63 20.99
CA THR A 74 -18.42 -29.51 21.51
C THR A 74 -19.87 -29.89 21.81
N GLY A 75 -20.28 -31.13 21.53
CA GLY A 75 -21.60 -31.65 21.83
C GLY A 75 -21.53 -32.51 23.07
N SER A 76 -22.33 -32.16 24.09
CA SER A 76 -22.63 -32.93 25.30
C SER A 76 -22.73 -34.44 25.03
N VAL A 77 -21.62 -35.16 25.15
CA VAL A 77 -21.62 -36.60 25.41
C VAL A 77 -20.96 -36.73 26.77
N ILE A 78 -21.79 -36.84 27.80
CA ILE A 78 -21.35 -37.28 29.13
C ILE A 78 -20.96 -38.74 28.94
N THR A 79 -19.69 -39.03 28.68
CA THR A 79 -19.17 -40.39 28.84
C THR A 79 -19.12 -40.67 30.33
N LEU A 80 -19.80 -41.73 30.75
CA LEU A 80 -19.83 -42.22 32.11
C LEU A 80 -18.50 -42.95 32.37
N GLY A 81 -17.43 -42.19 32.55
CA GLY A 81 -16.07 -42.69 32.76
C GLY A 81 -15.12 -41.54 33.09
N ASP A 82 -14.60 -41.53 34.31
CA ASP A 82 -13.79 -40.45 34.89
C ASP A 82 -12.45 -40.24 34.12
N ALA A 83 -11.88 -41.31 33.57
CA ALA A 83 -10.58 -41.30 32.88
C ALA A 83 -10.59 -40.57 31.52
N ASP A 84 -11.68 -40.67 30.75
CA ASP A 84 -11.79 -39.97 29.47
C ASP A 84 -12.03 -38.45 29.68
N SER A 85 -12.51 -38.07 30.87
CA SER A 85 -12.75 -36.69 31.23
C SER A 85 -11.44 -35.91 31.44
N GLU A 86 -10.44 -36.52 32.08
CA GLU A 86 -9.13 -35.91 32.35
C GLU A 86 -8.34 -35.65 31.07
N ILE A 87 -8.30 -36.62 30.16
CA ILE A 87 -7.65 -36.48 28.84
C ILE A 87 -8.29 -35.33 28.04
N CYS A 88 -9.62 -35.21 28.08
CA CYS A 88 -10.31 -34.11 27.41
C CYS A 88 -10.09 -32.75 28.09
N GLN A 89 -9.87 -32.70 29.41
CA GLN A 89 -9.47 -31.45 30.07
C GLN A 89 -8.04 -31.06 29.66
N GLU A 90 -7.11 -32.00 29.65
CA GLU A 90 -5.71 -31.76 29.29
C GLU A 90 -5.59 -31.18 27.87
N ILE A 91 -6.21 -31.81 26.87
CA ILE A 91 -6.16 -31.32 25.49
C ILE A 91 -6.80 -29.93 25.37
N ARG A 92 -7.87 -29.66 26.14
CA ARG A 92 -8.55 -28.35 26.16
C ARG A 92 -7.64 -27.28 26.77
N ASP A 93 -6.96 -27.58 27.86
CA ASP A 93 -6.02 -26.67 28.52
C ASP A 93 -4.83 -26.37 27.61
N GLN A 94 -4.27 -27.38 26.95
CA GLN A 94 -3.22 -27.21 25.94
C GLN A 94 -3.69 -26.34 24.76
N LEU A 95 -4.93 -26.54 24.29
CA LEU A 95 -5.51 -25.72 23.21
C LEU A 95 -5.67 -24.26 23.66
N GLN A 96 -6.21 -24.02 24.86
CA GLN A 96 -6.36 -22.69 25.42
C GLN A 96 -5.00 -21.98 25.56
N GLN A 97 -3.99 -22.70 26.04
CA GLN A 97 -2.63 -22.17 26.15
C GLN A 97 -2.03 -21.86 24.78
N ALA A 98 -2.21 -22.72 23.78
CA ALA A 98 -1.74 -22.48 22.42
C ALA A 98 -2.41 -21.26 21.76
N GLU A 99 -3.72 -21.06 22.01
CA GLU A 99 -4.47 -19.89 21.57
C GLU A 99 -4.00 -18.60 22.26
N ALA A 100 -3.78 -18.63 23.58
CA ALA A 100 -3.22 -17.49 24.31
C ALA A 100 -1.82 -17.11 23.79
N ASN A 101 -0.96 -18.10 23.52
CA ASN A 101 0.37 -17.86 22.95
C ASN A 101 0.30 -17.26 21.54
N ARG A 102 -0.64 -17.71 20.70
CA ARG A 102 -0.89 -17.11 19.37
C ARG A 102 -1.28 -15.64 19.51
N ASP A 103 -2.13 -15.31 20.48
CA ASP A 103 -2.61 -13.96 20.69
C ASP A 103 -1.49 -13.05 21.18
N ALA A 104 -0.67 -13.51 22.13
CA ALA A 104 0.54 -12.79 22.54
C ALA A 104 1.49 -12.48 21.36
N ILE A 105 1.77 -13.46 20.49
CA ILE A 105 2.59 -13.25 19.29
C ILE A 105 1.92 -12.26 18.33
N THR A 106 0.59 -12.28 18.24
CA THR A 106 -0.17 -11.38 17.37
C THR A 106 -0.07 -9.94 17.87
N ASP A 107 -0.14 -9.74 19.18
CA ASP A 107 -0.01 -8.43 19.82
C ASP A 107 1.41 -7.88 19.70
N GLU A 108 2.42 -8.69 20.00
CA GLU A 108 3.84 -8.33 19.79
C GLU A 108 4.12 -7.93 18.34
N ARG A 109 3.61 -8.70 17.38
CA ARG A 109 3.70 -8.38 15.95
C ARG A 109 3.04 -7.04 15.63
N ASN A 110 1.86 -6.77 16.17
CA ASN A 110 1.14 -5.52 15.92
C ASN A 110 1.89 -4.31 16.49
N ASN A 111 2.44 -4.45 17.69
CA ASN A 111 3.30 -3.43 18.31
C ASN A 111 4.58 -3.20 17.49
N ALA A 112 5.23 -4.27 17.04
CA ALA A 112 6.41 -4.18 16.18
C ALA A 112 6.08 -3.53 14.82
N ARG A 113 4.91 -3.80 14.23
CA ARG A 113 4.45 -3.11 13.02
C ARG A 113 4.27 -1.62 13.26
N GLN A 114 3.69 -1.23 14.40
CA GLN A 114 3.47 0.17 14.73
C GLN A 114 4.81 0.92 14.80
N LEU A 115 5.81 0.36 15.50
CA LEU A 115 7.16 0.94 15.61
C LEU A 115 7.86 1.08 14.25
N VAL A 116 7.67 0.12 13.34
CA VAL A 116 8.25 0.18 11.98
C VAL A 116 7.54 1.21 11.09
N GLN A 117 6.23 1.38 11.24
CA GLN A 117 5.43 2.34 10.45
C GLN A 117 5.57 3.77 10.96
N SER A 118 5.66 3.96 12.28
CA SER A 118 5.94 5.25 12.90
C SER A 118 7.45 5.48 12.94
N SER A 119 8.04 5.87 11.82
CA SER A 119 9.33 6.58 11.92
C SER A 119 9.09 7.83 12.75
N ASP A 120 9.78 7.98 13.89
CA ASP A 120 9.66 9.14 14.80
C ASP A 120 9.83 10.46 14.05
N GLU A 121 10.67 10.46 13.00
CA GLU A 121 10.87 11.63 12.14
C GLU A 121 9.62 11.95 11.31
N ARG A 122 8.97 10.93 10.75
CA ARG A 122 7.75 11.10 9.94
C ARG A 122 6.59 11.59 10.80
N THR A 123 6.42 11.05 12.00
CA THR A 123 5.36 11.48 12.93
C THR A 123 5.57 12.92 13.38
N ALA A 124 6.82 13.32 13.65
CA ALA A 124 7.16 14.71 13.96
C ALA A 124 6.83 15.66 12.80
N ILE A 125 7.15 15.30 11.55
CA ILE A 125 6.82 16.13 10.38
C ILE A 125 5.30 16.25 10.19
N LEU A 126 4.55 15.15 10.34
CA LEU A 126 3.09 15.18 10.25
C LEU A 126 2.46 16.05 11.35
N ALA A 127 2.99 15.99 12.57
CA ALA A 127 2.56 16.86 13.66
C ALA A 127 2.88 18.34 13.37
N ALA A 128 4.05 18.63 12.79
CA ALA A 128 4.42 19.97 12.36
C ALA A 128 3.48 20.50 11.27
N ILE A 129 3.14 19.69 10.26
CA ILE A 129 2.17 20.02 9.20
C ILE A 129 0.81 20.37 9.83
N HIS A 130 0.33 19.54 10.76
CA HIS A 130 -0.95 19.77 11.43
C HIS A 130 -0.93 21.04 12.30
N SER A 131 0.15 21.29 13.04
CA SER A 131 0.28 22.47 13.90
C SER A 131 0.35 23.79 13.12
N ASN A 132 0.87 23.76 11.89
CA ASN A 132 0.96 24.92 11.01
C ASN A 132 -0.26 25.06 10.09
N SER A 133 -1.26 24.17 10.23
CA SER A 133 -2.45 24.12 9.36
C SER A 133 -2.11 24.10 7.87
N CYS A 134 -1.01 23.43 7.50
CA CYS A 134 -0.55 23.37 6.12
C CYS A 134 -1.51 22.54 5.26
N ILE A 135 -1.66 22.91 4.00
CA ILE A 135 -2.46 22.18 3.01
C ILE A 135 -1.62 21.77 1.79
N PRO A 136 -2.00 20.71 1.05
CA PRO A 136 -1.23 20.25 -0.09
C PRO A 136 -0.99 21.30 -1.19
N SER A 137 -1.91 22.26 -1.36
CA SER A 137 -1.77 23.32 -2.38
C SER A 137 -0.66 24.32 -2.06
N ASP A 138 -0.20 24.42 -0.81
CA ASP A 138 0.89 25.33 -0.42
C ASP A 138 2.20 24.95 -1.14
N VAL A 139 2.39 23.66 -1.47
CA VAL A 139 3.54 23.18 -2.24
C VAL A 139 3.48 23.66 -3.69
N GLU A 140 2.29 23.67 -4.28
CA GLU A 140 2.08 24.15 -5.66
C GLU A 140 2.22 25.67 -5.75
N GLU A 141 1.78 26.40 -4.72
CA GLU A 141 1.96 27.85 -4.58
C GLU A 141 3.45 28.22 -4.48
N ASP A 142 4.22 27.58 -3.58
CA ASP A 142 5.67 27.78 -3.47
C ASP A 142 6.41 27.44 -4.78
N GLN A 143 6.03 26.35 -5.45
CA GLN A 143 6.60 26.00 -6.76
C GLN A 143 6.35 27.08 -7.80
N LYS A 144 5.13 27.62 -7.87
CA LYS A 144 4.79 28.73 -8.79
C LYS A 144 5.59 29.99 -8.46
N GLU A 145 5.78 30.31 -7.18
CA GLU A 145 6.59 31.47 -6.77
C GLU A 145 8.08 31.28 -7.07
N ARG A 146 8.62 30.08 -6.83
CA ARG A 146 10.01 29.73 -7.18
C ARG A 146 10.26 29.64 -8.68
N MET A 147 9.23 29.35 -9.48
CA MET A 147 9.30 29.41 -10.94
C MET A 147 9.29 30.86 -11.46
N LYS A 148 8.81 31.83 -10.67
CA LYS A 148 8.79 33.26 -11.02
C LYS A 148 10.15 33.97 -10.80
N VAL A 149 11.30 33.26 -10.82
CA VAL A 149 12.60 33.90 -10.60
C VAL A 149 12.80 35.07 -11.58
N GLN A 150 13.15 36.19 -10.97
CA GLN A 150 13.25 37.55 -11.50
C GLN A 150 14.20 37.63 -12.70
N GLY A 151 13.74 38.27 -13.77
CA GLY A 151 14.57 38.70 -14.89
C GLY A 151 14.32 37.98 -16.23
N ILE A 152 13.49 36.95 -16.26
CA ILE A 152 12.90 36.45 -17.50
C ILE A 152 11.39 36.60 -17.34
N GLU A 153 10.87 37.79 -17.65
CA GLU A 153 9.46 37.89 -17.99
C GLU A 153 9.21 36.88 -19.10
N LEU A 154 8.33 35.92 -18.87
CA LEU A 154 7.78 35.11 -19.95
C LEU A 154 7.30 36.11 -21.00
N PRO A 155 7.82 36.11 -22.24
CA PRO A 155 7.46 37.12 -23.21
C PRO A 155 5.93 37.17 -23.27
N LYS A 156 5.33 38.32 -22.96
CA LYS A 156 3.96 38.55 -23.38
C LYS A 156 3.94 38.28 -24.88
N GLU A 157 2.98 37.48 -25.32
CA GLU A 157 2.79 37.14 -26.73
C GLU A 157 2.50 38.42 -27.53
N GLU A 158 3.54 39.17 -27.83
CA GLU A 158 3.52 40.16 -28.88
C GLU A 158 3.56 39.38 -30.20
N PRO A 159 2.71 39.73 -31.16
CA PRO A 159 2.63 39.02 -32.43
C PRO A 159 3.91 39.26 -33.23
N TYR A 160 4.91 38.40 -33.04
CA TYR A 160 6.19 38.50 -33.74
C TYR A 160 6.05 37.97 -35.17
N SER A 161 6.05 38.90 -36.12
CA SER A 161 6.16 38.64 -37.56
C SER A 161 7.60 38.21 -37.89
N GLY A 162 7.86 36.91 -37.86
CA GLY A 162 9.17 36.38 -38.25
C GLY A 162 9.17 34.87 -38.46
N ILE A 163 8.21 34.36 -39.24
CA ILE A 163 8.12 32.93 -39.54
C ILE A 163 9.12 32.57 -40.65
N THR A 164 10.27 32.02 -40.29
CA THR A 164 10.97 31.09 -41.19
C THR A 164 10.23 29.75 -41.08
N ASN A 165 9.41 29.43 -42.08
CA ASN A 165 8.65 28.19 -42.13
C ASN A 165 9.61 27.01 -42.39
N LEU A 166 10.14 26.38 -41.35
CA LEU A 166 10.59 25.00 -41.46
C LEU A 166 9.33 24.14 -41.58
N ARG A 167 9.01 23.71 -42.80
CA ARG A 167 8.01 22.67 -43.02
C ARG A 167 8.54 21.36 -42.43
N THR A 168 8.28 21.14 -41.15
CA THR A 168 8.16 19.81 -40.59
C THR A 168 6.69 19.43 -40.70
N THR A 169 6.40 18.35 -41.41
CA THR A 169 5.11 17.66 -41.29
C THR A 169 4.83 17.43 -39.79
N PRO A 170 3.69 17.89 -39.27
CA PRO A 170 3.34 17.64 -37.87
C PRO A 170 3.32 16.13 -37.62
N PRO A 171 3.89 15.62 -36.52
CA PRO A 171 3.36 14.39 -35.97
C PRO A 171 1.92 14.69 -35.57
N GLU A 172 1.01 13.97 -36.19
CA GLU A 172 -0.40 13.97 -35.84
C GLU A 172 -0.52 13.82 -34.32
N GLN A 173 -1.12 14.81 -33.65
CA GLN A 173 -1.52 14.65 -32.27
C GLN A 173 -2.41 13.42 -32.22
N PRO A 174 -2.14 12.43 -31.35
CA PRO A 174 -3.16 11.46 -31.02
C PRO A 174 -4.31 12.25 -30.44
N GLN A 175 -5.35 12.42 -31.25
CA GLN A 175 -6.66 12.86 -30.80
C GLN A 175 -6.99 12.03 -29.56
N ALA A 176 -7.54 12.69 -28.54
CA ALA A 176 -8.14 12.02 -27.41
C ALA A 176 -9.26 11.12 -27.95
N ALA A 177 -8.88 9.90 -28.33
CA ALA A 177 -9.79 8.85 -28.69
C ALA A 177 -10.58 8.58 -27.41
N ALA A 178 -11.87 8.87 -27.47
CA ALA A 178 -12.83 8.34 -26.52
C ALA A 178 -12.43 6.90 -26.18
N VAL A 179 -12.44 6.56 -24.89
CA VAL A 179 -12.18 5.21 -24.39
C VAL A 179 -13.20 4.28 -25.04
N GLN A 180 -12.83 3.73 -26.20
CA GLN A 180 -13.52 2.62 -26.81
C GLN A 180 -13.11 1.39 -26.00
N PRO A 181 -14.06 0.54 -25.58
CA PRO A 181 -13.72 -0.73 -24.95
C PRO A 181 -12.75 -1.47 -25.89
N ASN A 182 -11.66 -1.96 -25.32
CA ASN A 182 -10.58 -2.65 -26.04
C ASN A 182 -11.15 -3.95 -26.64
N LEU A 183 -11.78 -3.84 -27.80
CA LEU A 183 -12.19 -4.97 -28.60
C LEU A 183 -10.93 -5.54 -29.24
N PRO A 184 -10.73 -6.86 -29.22
CA PRO A 184 -9.60 -7.48 -29.90
C PRO A 184 -9.66 -7.06 -31.38
N GLY A 185 -8.58 -6.42 -31.86
CA GLY A 185 -8.43 -6.09 -33.27
C GLY A 185 -8.51 -7.35 -34.14
N PRO A 186 -8.78 -7.21 -35.46
CA PRO A 186 -8.85 -8.35 -36.36
C PRO A 186 -7.57 -9.18 -36.28
N GLU A 187 -7.74 -10.49 -36.13
CA GLU A 187 -6.65 -11.43 -35.98
C GLU A 187 -5.72 -11.34 -37.20
N ARG A 188 -4.43 -11.08 -36.96
CA ARG A 188 -3.45 -10.98 -38.03
C ARG A 188 -3.31 -12.36 -38.69
N PRO A 189 -3.40 -12.48 -40.03
CA PRO A 189 -3.21 -13.77 -40.71
C PRO A 189 -1.89 -14.40 -40.29
N TYR A 190 -1.97 -15.61 -39.75
CA TYR A 190 -0.80 -16.38 -39.32
C TYR A 190 0.03 -16.80 -40.55
N ASP A 191 1.26 -16.31 -40.63
CA ASP A 191 2.23 -16.70 -41.65
C ASP A 191 3.28 -17.64 -41.04
N PRO A 192 3.23 -18.95 -41.33
CA PRO A 192 4.16 -19.93 -40.78
C PRO A 192 5.60 -19.75 -41.27
N ASN A 193 5.85 -18.95 -42.32
CA ASN A 193 7.20 -18.69 -42.82
C ASN A 193 7.92 -17.58 -42.03
N ARG A 194 7.19 -16.83 -41.19
CA ARG A 194 7.76 -15.78 -40.35
C ARG A 194 8.35 -16.39 -39.08
N LYS A 195 9.68 -16.35 -38.96
CA LYS A 195 10.38 -16.80 -37.75
C LYS A 195 10.03 -15.90 -36.56
N VAL A 196 9.21 -16.41 -35.65
CA VAL A 196 8.99 -15.81 -34.33
C VAL A 196 10.20 -16.09 -33.47
N ARG A 197 10.82 -15.05 -32.90
CA ARG A 197 11.89 -15.23 -31.92
C ARG A 197 11.25 -15.66 -30.60
N MET A 198 11.47 -16.92 -30.22
CA MET A 198 11.04 -17.40 -28.91
C MET A 198 11.83 -16.65 -27.83
N VAL A 199 11.12 -15.84 -27.04
CA VAL A 199 11.69 -15.14 -25.88
C VAL A 199 11.33 -15.91 -24.63
N GLY A 200 12.30 -16.64 -24.08
CA GLY A 200 12.13 -17.41 -22.85
C GLY A 200 12.92 -18.72 -22.88
N PRO A 201 13.19 -19.33 -21.71
CA PRO A 201 13.79 -20.65 -21.65
C PRO A 201 12.88 -21.68 -22.32
N GLN A 202 13.46 -22.53 -23.17
CA GLN A 202 12.76 -23.64 -23.82
C GLN A 202 12.42 -24.69 -22.76
N PHE A 203 11.15 -24.81 -22.38
CA PHE A 203 10.71 -25.76 -21.35
C PHE A 203 10.50 -27.19 -21.87
N LEU A 204 10.35 -27.36 -23.18
CA LEU A 204 10.00 -28.64 -23.81
C LEU A 204 11.05 -29.03 -24.85
N PRO A 205 11.69 -30.22 -24.73
CA PRO A 205 12.51 -30.76 -25.81
C PRO A 205 11.62 -31.09 -27.01
N GLU A 206 12.12 -30.87 -28.23
CA GLU A 206 11.41 -31.06 -29.51
C GLU A 206 11.16 -32.55 -29.88
N GLU A 207 11.23 -33.46 -28.91
CA GLU A 207 11.01 -34.89 -29.12
C GLU A 207 9.52 -35.23 -29.04
N ASN A 208 9.07 -36.31 -29.71
CA ASN A 208 7.69 -36.78 -29.64
C ASN A 208 7.39 -37.33 -28.23
N ILE A 209 6.80 -36.50 -27.37
CA ILE A 209 6.38 -36.88 -26.02
C ILE A 209 5.08 -37.69 -26.11
N ASP A 210 5.08 -38.92 -25.59
CA ASP A 210 3.85 -39.70 -25.43
C ASP A 210 2.97 -39.08 -24.32
N LEU A 211 1.92 -38.38 -24.74
CA LEU A 211 0.95 -37.72 -23.85
C LEU A 211 -0.01 -38.70 -23.16
N ALA A 212 -0.12 -39.94 -23.65
CA ALA A 212 -1.02 -40.94 -23.08
C ALA A 212 -0.42 -41.61 -21.82
N HIS A 213 0.91 -41.70 -21.75
CA HIS A 213 1.62 -42.30 -20.61
C HIS A 213 2.69 -41.35 -20.07
N PRO A 214 2.31 -40.35 -19.26
CA PRO A 214 3.21 -39.29 -18.79
C PRO A 214 4.26 -39.75 -17.75
N LYS A 215 4.29 -41.05 -17.41
CA LYS A 215 5.33 -41.61 -16.55
C LYS A 215 6.54 -41.96 -17.41
N SER A 216 7.60 -41.17 -17.32
CA SER A 216 8.90 -41.54 -17.87
C SER A 216 9.37 -42.87 -17.25
N SER A 217 9.93 -43.76 -18.08
CA SER A 217 10.62 -44.97 -17.65
C SER A 217 11.96 -44.60 -17.01
N GLY A 218 11.93 -44.04 -15.81
CA GLY A 218 13.15 -43.64 -15.09
C GLY A 218 12.84 -42.87 -13.81
N PRO A 219 13.76 -42.87 -12.83
CA PRO A 219 13.57 -42.14 -11.59
C PRO A 219 13.42 -40.64 -11.87
N GLN A 220 12.31 -40.05 -11.42
CA GLN A 220 12.12 -38.60 -11.49
C GLN A 220 13.09 -37.91 -10.52
N PRO A 221 13.72 -36.79 -10.93
CA PRO A 221 14.57 -36.02 -10.04
C PRO A 221 13.75 -35.48 -8.87
N GLN A 222 14.17 -35.80 -7.64
CA GLN A 222 13.56 -35.25 -6.44
C GLN A 222 13.92 -33.77 -6.33
N GLN A 223 12.92 -32.93 -6.08
CA GLN A 223 13.06 -31.50 -5.80
C GLN A 223 13.48 -31.28 -4.34
#